data_AF-A0A1V6K315-F1
#
_entry.id   AF-A0A1V6K315-F1
#
_cell.length_a   1.000
_cell.length_b   1.000
_cell.length_c   1.000
_cell.angle_alpha   90.00
_cell.angle_beta   90.00
_cell.angle_gamma   90.00
#
_symmetry.space_group_name_H-M   'P 1'
#
loop_
_entity.id
_entity.type
_entity.pdbx_description
1 polymer ?
#
loop_
_entity_poly.entity_id
_entity_poly.type
_entity_poly.pdbx_seq_one_letter_code
_entity_poly.pdbx_strand_id
1 'polypeptide(L)' 'MDHQEAGGLFGAVAELLARRCSVPVEPVCVADRFGESGSPGEIFAVLGLTAEGVAAAARRVLERHAR' A
#
# COMPACT_ATOMS: atom_id res chain seq x y z
N MET A 1 10.90 -7.94 -3.98
CA MET A 1 10.38 -7.22 -5.16
C MET A 1 9.09 -6.60 -4.70
N ASP A 2 9.06 -5.27 -4.60
CA ASP A 2 7.81 -4.56 -4.33
C ASP A 2 7.21 -4.07 -5.64
N HIS A 3 5.92 -3.78 -5.63
CA HIS A 3 5.13 -3.46 -6.81
C HIS A 3 4.68 -2.00 -6.80
N GLN A 4 4.39 -1.46 -7.97
CA GLN A 4 3.71 -0.17 -8.06
C GLN A 4 2.27 -0.32 -7.59
N GLU A 5 1.74 0.75 -7.01
CA GLU A 5 0.32 0.86 -6.63
C GLU A 5 -0.59 0.63 -7.85
N ALA A 6 -0.24 1.27 -8.97
CA ALA A 6 -0.94 1.10 -10.24
C ALA A 6 -0.63 -0.26 -10.87
N GLY A 7 -1.69 -1.03 -11.17
CA GLY A 7 -1.59 -2.30 -11.91
C GLY A 7 -1.01 -3.48 -11.13
N GLY A 8 -0.70 -3.30 -9.84
CA GLY A 8 -0.25 -4.38 -8.97
C GLY A 8 -1.35 -5.00 -8.10
N LEU A 9 -0.98 -5.56 -6.95
CA LEU A 9 -1.93 -6.23 -6.05
C LEU A 9 -3.02 -5.28 -5.53
N PHE A 10 -2.63 -4.07 -5.11
CA PHE A 10 -3.59 -3.07 -4.64
C PHE A 10 -4.64 -2.76 -5.71
N GLY A 11 -4.22 -2.51 -6.96
CA GLY A 11 -5.12 -2.28 -8.09
C GLY A 11 -6.09 -3.44 -8.32
N ALA A 12 -5.58 -4.67 -8.39
CA ALA A 12 -6.41 -5.87 -8.59
C ALA A 12 -7.46 -6.05 -7.47
N VAL A 13 -7.07 -5.83 -6.21
CA VAL A 13 -7.99 -5.92 -5.06
C VAL A 13 -8.99 -4.76 -5.09
N ALA A 14 -8.54 -3.53 -5.34
CA ALA A 14 -9.41 -2.35 -5.41
C ALA A 14 -10.48 -2.50 -6.50
N GLU A 15 -10.11 -3.02 -7.67
CA GLU A 15 -11.06 -3.32 -8.75
C GLU A 15 -12.13 -4.33 -8.34
N LEU A 16 -11.73 -5.41 -7.65
CA LEU A 16 -12.66 -6.41 -7.15
C LEU A 16 -13.62 -5.81 -6.12
N LEU A 17 -13.08 -5.10 -5.13
CA LEU A 17 -13.86 -4.49 -4.04
C LEU A 17 -14.86 -3.46 -4.59
N ALA A 18 -14.43 -2.61 -5.52
CA ALA A 18 -15.29 -1.62 -6.17
C ALA A 18 -16.48 -2.25 -6.92
N ARG A 19 -16.33 -3.50 -7.40
CA ARG A 19 -17.38 -4.22 -8.15
C ARG A 19 -18.26 -5.13 -7.30
N ARG A 20 -17.76 -5.60 -6.14
CA ARG A 20 -18.40 -6.69 -5.38
C ARG A 20 -18.78 -6.31 -3.96
N CYS A 21 -17.93 -5.57 -3.26
CA CYS A 21 -18.14 -5.21 -1.87
C CYS A 21 -17.29 -3.99 -1.50
N SER A 22 -17.91 -2.81 -1.53
CA SER A 22 -17.26 -1.55 -1.24
C SER A 22 -16.84 -1.47 0.22
N VAL A 23 -15.59 -1.85 0.49
CA VAL A 23 -14.92 -1.70 1.79
C VAL A 23 -13.63 -0.90 1.61
N PRO A 24 -13.21 -0.11 2.62
CA PRO A 24 -11.99 0.67 2.51
C PRO A 24 -10.76 -0.25 2.40
N VAL A 25 -9.79 0.15 1.59
CA VAL A 25 -8.50 -0.53 1.40
C VAL A 25 -7.38 0.52 1.40
N GLU A 26 -6.22 0.19 1.97
CA GLU A 26 -5.03 1.06 1.93
C GLU A 26 -3.91 0.41 1.12
N PRO A 27 -3.21 1.18 0.27
CA PRO A 27 -2.03 0.70 -0.42
C PRO A 27 -0.83 0.58 0.54
N VAL A 28 -0.08 -0.50 0.41
CA VAL A 28 1.28 -0.68 0.96
C VAL A 28 2.14 -1.22 -0.17
N CYS A 29 2.64 -0.30 -0.98
CA CYS A 29 3.34 -0.55 -2.24
C CYS A 29 4.04 0.75 -2.67
N VAL A 30 4.79 0.70 -3.77
CA VAL A 30 5.48 1.88 -4.32
C VAL A 30 4.48 2.80 -5.02
N ALA A 31 4.44 4.08 -4.62
CA ALA A 31 3.51 5.05 -5.18
C ALA A 31 4.17 5.92 -6.27
N ASP A 32 4.09 5.46 -7.52
CA ASP A 32 4.57 6.17 -8.73
C ASP A 32 6.00 6.72 -8.61
N ARG A 33 6.92 5.84 -8.18
CA ARG A 33 8.35 6.16 -8.02
C ARG A 33 9.20 5.19 -8.82
N PHE A 34 10.26 5.74 -9.40
CA PHE A 34 11.34 4.95 -10.00
C PHE A 34 12.20 4.30 -8.91
N GLY A 35 12.98 3.29 -9.31
CA GLY A 35 13.95 2.65 -8.42
C GLY A 35 15.00 3.64 -7.91
N GLU A 36 15.35 3.51 -6.63
CA GLU A 36 16.31 4.37 -5.94
C GLU A 36 17.59 3.61 -5.62
N SER A 37 18.69 4.34 -5.47
CA SER A 37 19.98 3.78 -5.06
C SER A 37 20.08 3.78 -3.53
N GLY A 38 20.56 2.68 -2.96
CA GLY A 38 20.70 2.53 -1.51
C GLY A 38 20.61 1.06 -1.10
N SER A 39 20.74 0.79 0.19
CA SER A 39 20.45 -0.55 0.69
C SER A 39 18.92 -0.81 0.65
N PRO A 40 18.49 -2.07 0.52
CA PRO A 40 17.07 -2.40 0.51
C PRO A 40 16.31 -1.88 1.74
N GLY A 41 16.95 -1.90 2.92
CA GLY A 41 16.34 -1.42 4.17
C GLY A 41 16.10 0.08 4.18
N GLU A 42 17.06 0.88 3.71
CA GLU A 42 16.91 2.33 3.60
C GLU A 42 15.82 2.70 2.59
N ILE A 43 15.80 2.02 1.43
CA ILE A 43 14.79 2.23 0.41
C ILE A 43 13.40 1.90 0.95
N PHE A 44 13.24 0.76 1.63
CA PHE A 44 11.95 0.38 2.21
C PHE A 44 11.51 1.34 3.32
N ALA A 45 12.43 1.84 4.14
CA ALA A 45 12.11 2.86 5.13
C ALA A 45 11.61 4.16 4.47
N VAL A 46 12.29 4.65 3.43
CA VAL A 46 11.89 5.86 2.68
C VAL A 46 10.54 5.67 1.98
N LEU A 47 10.26 4.46 1.50
CA LEU A 47 9.00 4.13 0.84
C LEU A 47 7.87 3.77 1.82
N GLY A 48 8.15 3.71 3.13
CA GLY A 48 7.17 3.28 4.14
C GLY A 48 6.80 1.80 4.05
N LEU A 49 7.60 0.99 3.37
CA LEU A 49 7.44 -0.45 3.17
C LEU A 49 8.06 -1.24 4.34
N THR A 50 7.72 -0.82 5.55
CA THR A 50 8.19 -1.43 6.80
C THR A 50 7.02 -2.00 7.60
N ALA A 51 7.33 -2.78 8.65
CA ALA A 51 6.31 -3.30 9.57
C ALA A 51 5.49 -2.17 10.21
N GLU A 52 6.14 -1.07 10.57
CA GLU A 52 5.51 0.12 11.12
C GLU A 52 4.61 0.79 10.08
N GLY A 53 5.05 0.87 8.82
CA GLY A 53 4.25 1.38 7.70
C GLY A 53 2.99 0.56 7.46
N VAL A 54 3.10 -0.76 7.47
CA VAL A 54 1.94 -1.69 7.39
C VAL A 54 0.99 -1.45 8.57
N ALA A 55 1.50 -1.37 9.80
CA ALA A 55 0.68 -1.15 10.98
C ALA A 55 -0.01 0.23 10.98
N ALA A 56 0.62 1.25 10.39
CA ALA A 56 0.03 2.57 10.20
C ALA A 56 -1.09 2.53 9.15
N ALA A 57 -0.88 1.86 8.01
CA ALA A 57 -1.90 1.67 6.98
C ALA A 57 -3.11 0.89 7.53
N ALA A 58 -2.88 -0.18 8.29
CA ALA A 58 -3.94 -0.93 8.96
C ALA A 58 -4.76 -0.07 9.93
N ARG A 59 -4.12 0.83 10.68
CA ARG A 59 -4.85 1.77 11.55
C ARG A 59 -5.69 2.76 10.75
N ARG A 60 -5.14 3.36 9.69
CA ARG A 60 -5.89 4.29 8.83
C ARG A 60 -7.11 3.64 8.18
N VAL A 61 -7.00 2.40 7.70
CA VAL A 61 -8.15 1.71 7.07
C VAL A 61 -9.27 1.45 8.08
N LEU A 62 -8.92 1.08 9.32
CA LEU A 62 -9.90 0.87 10.40
C LEU A 62 -10.59 2.17 10.80
N GLU A 63 -9.86 3.28 10.86
CA GLU A 63 -10.43 4.61 11.12
C GLU A 63 -11.43 5.06 10.05
N ARG A 64 -11.27 4.62 8.80
CA ARG A 64 -12.25 4.88 7.73
C ARG A 64 -13.45 3.94 7.79
N HIS A 65 -13.25 2.69 8.21
CA HIS A 65 -14.34 1.74 8.39
C HIS A 65 -15.27 2.13 9.56
N ALA A 66 -14.76 2.83 10.57
CA ALA A 66 -15.55 3.26 11.73
C ALA A 66 -16.47 4.48 11.46
N ARG A 67 -16.45 5.07 10.26
CA ARG A 67 -17.24 6.24 9.88
C ARG A 67 -18.51 5.87 9.13
#